data_AF-A0AAE9YV71-F1
#
_entry.id   AF-A0AAE9YV71-F1
#
_cell.length_a   1.000
_cell.length_b   1.000
_cell.length_c   1.000
_cell.angle_alpha   90.00
_cell.angle_beta   90.00
_cell.angle_gamma   90.00
#
_symmetry.space_group_name_H-M   'P 1'
#
loop_
_entity.id
_entity.type
_entity.pdbx_description
1 polymer ?
#
loop_
_entity_poly.entity_id
_entity_poly.type
_entity_poly.pdbx_seq_one_letter_code
_entity_poly.pdbx_strand_id
1 'polypeptide(L)' 'MELNQWVDELFEVFDEDKDGVINRSEFVELIDVLLQDKGIRMCETIFNRFDTNHSNSISKEELKEMVIELAL' A
#
# COMPACT_ATOMS: atom_id res chain seq x y z
N MET A 1 -9.50 2.11 -17.48
CA MET A 1 -8.93 1.09 -16.58
C MET A 1 -9.78 1.09 -15.33
N GLU A 2 -10.25 -0.08 -14.91
CA GLU A 2 -10.95 -0.18 -13.63
C GLU A 2 -9.93 -0.06 -12.49
N LEU A 3 -10.28 0.69 -11.45
CA LEU A 3 -9.46 0.87 -10.25
C LEU A 3 -8.99 -0.47 -9.66
N ASN A 4 -9.83 -1.51 -9.69
CA ASN A 4 -9.48 -2.85 -9.23
C ASN A 4 -8.27 -3.41 -9.98
N GLN A 5 -8.21 -3.21 -11.29
CA GLN A 5 -7.11 -3.68 -12.12
C GLN A 5 -5.81 -2.96 -11.77
N TRP A 6 -5.89 -1.66 -11.46
CA TRP A 6 -4.73 -0.89 -11.01
C TRP A 6 -4.22 -1.33 -9.65
N VAL A 7 -5.13 -1.59 -8.71
CA VAL A 7 -4.77 -2.12 -7.39
C VAL A 7 -4.17 -3.51 -7.53
N ASP A 8 -4.72 -4.37 -8.41
CA ASP A 8 -4.17 -5.70 -8.69
C ASP A 8 -2.74 -5.62 -9.22
N GLU A 9 -2.49 -4.79 -10.23
CA GLU A 9 -1.16 -4.60 -10.82
C GLU A 9 -0.17 -4.02 -9.79
N LEU A 10 -0.57 -3.01 -9.02
CA LEU A 10 0.27 -2.46 -7.96
C LEU A 10 0.58 -3.54 -6.92
N PHE A 11 -0.43 -4.30 -6.49
CA PHE A 11 -0.25 -5.36 -5.52
C PHE A 11 0.75 -6.40 -6.01
N GLU A 12 0.63 -6.89 -7.25
CA GLU A 12 1.57 -7.86 -7.83
C GLU A 12 2.99 -7.32 -8.03
N VAL A 13 3.16 -6.00 -8.15
CA VAL A 13 4.47 -5.34 -8.30
C VAL A 13 5.17 -5.19 -6.95
N PHE A 14 4.43 -4.90 -5.88
CA PHE A 14 5.00 -4.61 -4.57
C PHE A 14 5.00 -5.82 -3.61
N ASP A 15 4.12 -6.80 -3.81
CA ASP A 15 4.15 -8.10 -3.10
C ASP A 15 5.29 -8.96 -3.71
N GLU A 16 6.54 -8.65 -3.33
CA GLU A 16 7.74 -9.28 -3.88
C GLU A 16 7.85 -10.74 -3.43
N ASP A 17 7.47 -11.02 -2.18
CA ASP A 17 7.52 -12.36 -1.61
C ASP A 17 6.29 -13.23 -1.96
N LYS A 18 5.24 -12.61 -2.50
CA LYS A 18 3.99 -13.24 -2.96
C LYS A 18 3.25 -13.94 -1.82
N ASP A 19 3.34 -13.40 -0.62
CA ASP A 19 2.64 -13.91 0.55
C ASP A 19 1.17 -13.47 0.59
N GLY A 20 0.77 -12.57 -0.32
CA GLY A 20 -0.59 -12.08 -0.45
C GLY A 20 -0.92 -10.92 0.49
N VAL A 21 0.09 -10.30 1.11
CA VAL A 21 0.00 -9.05 1.87
C VAL A 21 1.18 -8.14 1.52
N ILE A 22 1.06 -6.85 1.79
CA ILE A 22 2.17 -5.90 1.66
C ILE A 22 2.75 -5.68 3.05
N ASN A 23 3.96 -6.17 3.29
CA ASN A 23 4.64 -5.98 4.56
C ASN A 23 5.22 -4.55 4.67
N ARG A 24 5.76 -4.19 5.84
CA ARG A 24 6.32 -2.85 6.07
C ARG A 24 7.44 -2.47 5.09
N SER A 25 8.27 -3.42 4.65
CA SER A 25 9.39 -3.15 3.75
C SER A 25 8.88 -2.84 2.35
N GLU A 26 7.94 -3.65 1.85
CA GLU A 26 7.28 -3.47 0.56
C GLU A 26 6.43 -2.20 0.53
N PHE A 27 5.78 -1.88 1.66
CA PHE A 27 5.00 -0.65 1.79
C PHE A 27 5.86 0.62 1.69
N VAL A 28 7.09 0.59 2.21
CA VAL A 28 8.00 1.73 2.09
C VAL A 28 8.33 2.02 0.64
N GLU A 29 8.63 0.99 -0.15
CA GLU A 29 8.86 1.11 -1.60
C GLU A 29 7.60 1.66 -2.31
N LEU A 30 6.43 1.13 -1.97
CA LEU A 30 5.14 1.56 -2.53
C LEU A 30 4.87 3.05 -2.26
N ILE A 31 5.08 3.50 -1.03
CA ILE A 31 4.91 4.89 -0.63
C ILE A 31 5.97 5.79 -1.25
N ASP A 32 7.20 5.33 -1.40
CA ASP A 32 8.24 6.10 -2.07
C ASP A 32 7.87 6.34 -3.54
N VAL A 33 7.33 5.33 -4.22
CA VAL A 33 6.83 5.48 -5.60
C VAL A 33 5.62 6.41 -5.69
N LEU A 34 4.65 6.29 -4.77
CA LEU A 34 3.43 7.11 -4.79
C LEU A 34 3.65 8.56 -4.33
N LEU A 35 4.53 8.79 -3.35
CA LEU A 35 4.73 10.09 -2.69
C LEU A 35 6.08 10.76 -3.02
N GLN A 36 6.96 10.10 -3.79
CA GLN A 36 8.26 10.52 -4.36
C GLN A 36 9.30 11.10 -3.38
N ASP A 37 8.93 12.09 -2.55
CA ASP A 37 9.88 12.86 -1.72
C ASP A 37 9.28 13.28 -0.35
N LYS A 38 7.98 13.05 -0.12
CA LYS A 38 7.31 13.39 1.17
C LYS A 38 7.22 12.21 2.15
N GLY A 39 7.60 11.00 1.72
CA GLY A 39 7.05 9.74 2.24
C GLY A 39 7.70 9.17 3.50
N ILE A 40 9.01 9.27 3.71
CA ILE A 40 9.72 8.40 4.67
C ILE A 40 9.23 8.58 6.13
N ARG A 41 8.96 9.81 6.58
CA ARG A 41 8.44 10.05 7.96
C ARG A 41 6.95 9.79 8.11
N MET A 42 6.18 9.94 7.03
CA MET A 42 4.74 9.69 7.07
C MET A 42 4.41 8.23 6.81
N CYS A 43 5.32 7.44 6.24
CA CYS A 43 5.12 6.04 5.88
C CYS A 43 4.60 5.21 7.05
N GLU A 44 5.18 5.36 8.25
CA GLU A 44 4.74 4.60 9.43
C GLU A 44 3.36 5.07 9.95
N THR A 45 3.08 6.37 9.84
CA THR A 45 1.77 6.93 10.23
C THR A 45 0.67 6.52 9.25
N ILE A 46 0.98 6.52 7.96
CA ILE A 46 0.10 6.10 6.88
C ILE A 46 -0.13 4.59 6.98
N PHE A 47 0.93 3.79 7.16
CA PHE A 47 0.84 2.36 7.36
C PHE A 47 -0.10 2.02 8.52
N ASN A 48 0.15 2.58 9.71
CA ASN A 48 -0.70 2.33 10.88
C ASN A 48 -2.14 2.87 10.72
N ARG A 49 -2.37 3.82 9.81
CA ARG A 49 -3.69 4.36 9.51
C ARG A 49 -4.51 3.40 8.62
N PHE A 50 -3.85 2.73 7.68
CA PHE A 50 -4.49 1.82 6.72
C PHE A 50 -4.47 0.35 7.18
N ASP A 51 -3.50 -0.05 8.00
CA ASP A 51 -3.46 -1.33 8.74
C ASP A 51 -4.51 -1.31 9.85
N THR A 52 -5.77 -1.43 9.45
CA THR A 52 -6.94 -1.23 10.30
C THR A 52 -7.16 -2.43 11.21
N ASN A 53 -6.72 -3.60 10.74
CA ASN A 53 -6.76 -4.86 11.47
C ASN A 53 -5.53 -5.05 12.39
N HIS A 54 -4.55 -4.13 12.35
CA HIS A 54 -3.29 -4.21 13.10
C HIS A 54 -2.55 -5.54 12.88
N SER A 55 -2.66 -6.09 11.67
CA SER A 55 -1.96 -7.31 11.25
C SER A 55 -0.47 -7.06 11.02
N ASN A 56 -0.05 -5.79 11.04
CA ASN A 56 1.30 -5.35 10.73
C ASN A 56 1.69 -5.59 9.26
N SER A 57 0.67 -5.73 8.41
CA SER A 57 0.73 -5.87 6.95
C SER A 57 -0.50 -5.19 6.33
N ILE A 58 -0.42 -4.81 5.06
CA ILE A 58 -1.54 -4.22 4.31
C ILE A 58 -2.12 -5.29 3.38
N SER A 59 -3.37 -5.66 3.62
CA SER A 59 -4.10 -6.54 2.73
C SER A 59 -4.48 -5.84 1.42
N LYS A 60 -4.82 -6.63 0.40
CA LYS A 60 -5.27 -6.10 -0.90
C LYS A 60 -6.51 -5.20 -0.79
N GLU A 61 -7.39 -5.49 0.16
CA GLU A 61 -8.58 -4.68 0.45
C GLU A 61 -8.19 -3.33 1.08
N GLU A 62 -7.27 -3.33 2.04
CA GLU A 62 -6.74 -2.10 2.66
C GLU A 62 -5.95 -1.25 1.66
N LEU A 63 -5.17 -1.88 0.77
CA LEU A 63 -4.49 -1.19 -0.32
C LEU A 63 -5.48 -0.53 -1.27
N LYS A 64 -6.58 -1.21 -1.61
CA LYS A 64 -7.63 -0.65 -2.46
C LYS A 64 -8.25 0.60 -1.85
N GLU A 65 -8.64 0.55 -0.58
CA GLU A 65 -9.20 1.69 0.14
C GLU A 65 -8.21 2.86 0.18
N MET A 66 -6.93 2.58 0.40
CA MET A 66 -5.87 3.59 0.37
C MET A 66 -5.75 4.26 -1.01
N VAL A 67 -5.74 3.49 -2.09
CA VAL A 67 -5.67 4.02 -3.46
C VAL A 67 -6.91 4.86 -3.78
N ILE A 68 -8.11 4.43 -3.34
CA ILE A 68 -9.34 5.22 -3.50
C ILE A 68 -9.21 6.58 -2.78
N GLU A 69 -8.77 6.56 -1.52
CA GLU A 69 -8.66 7.78 -0.71
C GLU A 69 -7.62 8.76 -1.27
N LEU A 70 -6.50 8.26 -1.80
CA LEU A 70 -5.44 9.10 -2.38
C LEU A 70 -5.72 9.55 -3.82
N ALA A 71 -6.60 8.84 -4.54
CA ALA A 71 -7.01 9.20 -5.90
C ALA A 71 -8.16 10.22 -5.95
N LEU A 72 -8.79 10.52 -4.80
CA LEU A 72 -9.84 11.53 -4.61
C LEU A 72 -9.29 12.85 -4.09
#